data_AF-A0A1I7V5G8-F1
#
_entry.id   AF-A0A1I7V5G8-F1
#
_cell.length_a   1.000
_cell.length_b   1.000
_cell.length_c   1.000
_cell.angle_alpha   90.00
_cell.angle_beta   90.00
_cell.angle_gamma   90.00
#
_symmetry.space_group_name_H-M   'P 1'
#
loop_
_entity.id
_entity.type
_entity.pdbx_description
1 polymer ?
#
loop_
_entity_poly.entity_id
_entity_poly.type
_entity_poly.pdbx_seq_one_letter_code
_entity_poly.pdbx_strand_id
1 'polypeptide(L)' 'MLNTIIKDAQPAKRKLADLLDEAKAVNLTPPDQHLSVDKKQQQFELKRRTIEEKIRRLKVYVGTLGSINEK' A
#
# COMPACT_ATOMS: atom_id res chain seq x y z
N MET A 1 -21.10 9.60 -20.08
CA MET A 1 -19.64 9.77 -19.87
C MET A 1 -19.28 9.88 -18.40
N LEU A 2 -19.62 10.96 -17.69
CA LEU A 2 -19.21 11.17 -16.29
C LEU A 2 -19.65 10.04 -15.33
N ASN A 3 -20.89 9.56 -15.45
CA ASN A 3 -21.38 8.42 -14.67
C ASN A 3 -20.65 7.10 -14.97
N THR A 4 -20.07 6.95 -16.16
CA THR A 4 -19.29 5.77 -16.56
C THR A 4 -17.90 5.84 -15.94
N ILE A 5 -17.23 6.99 -16.06
CA ILE A 5 -15.92 7.26 -15.45
C ILE A 5 -15.96 7.05 -13.93
N ILE A 6 -17.00 7.57 -13.26
CA ILE A 6 -17.17 7.37 -11.81
C ILE A 6 -17.34 5.89 -11.48
N LYS A 7 -18.19 5.15 -12.23
CA LYS A 7 -18.39 3.71 -12.00
C LYS A 7 -17.10 2.91 -12.21
N ASP A 8 -16.31 3.25 -13.22
CA ASP A 8 -15.06 2.56 -13.55
C ASP A 8 -13.94 2.86 -12.53
N ALA A 9 -13.93 4.07 -11.95
CA ALA A 9 -12.95 4.49 -10.96
C ALA A 9 -13.25 4.02 -9.53
N GLN A 10 -14.52 3.76 -9.19
CA GLN A 10 -14.94 3.36 -7.83
C GLN A 10 -14.18 2.16 -7.26
N PRO A 11 -13.94 1.06 -7.99
CA PRO A 11 -13.18 -0.07 -7.48
C PRO A 11 -11.74 0.30 -7.10
N ALA A 12 -11.05 1.08 -7.93
CA ALA A 12 -9.69 1.52 -7.64
C ALA A 12 -9.65 2.51 -6.46
N LYS A 13 -10.63 3.41 -6.36
CA LYS A 13 -10.78 4.33 -5.23
C LYS A 13 -10.97 3.60 -3.90
N ARG A 14 -11.83 2.57 -3.87
CA ARG A 14 -12.04 1.76 -2.66
C ARG A 14 -10.78 1.02 -2.25
N LYS A 15 -10.11 0.36 -3.20
CA LYS A 15 -8.83 -0.33 -2.94
C LYS A 15 -7.72 0.61 -2.44
N LEU A 16 -7.71 1.87 -2.88
CA LEU A 16 -6.79 2.89 -2.35
C LEU A 16 -7.13 3.29 -0.91
N ALA A 17 -8.41 3.45 -0.58
CA ALA A 17 -8.82 3.74 0.80
C ALA A 17 -8.42 2.60 1.74
N ASP A 18 -8.70 1.35 1.35
CA ASP A 18 -8.31 0.16 2.11
C ASP A 18 -6.78 0.09 2.27
N LEU A 19 -6.02 0.34 1.19
CA LEU A 19 -4.56 0.36 1.23
C LEU A 19 -4.00 1.44 2.17
N LEU A 20 -4.63 2.62 2.22
CA LEU A 20 -4.24 3.70 3.14
C LEU A 20 -4.47 3.30 4.59
N ASP A 21 -5.58 2.63 4.90
CA ASP A 21 -5.85 2.15 6.25
C ASP A 21 -4.90 1.02 6.65
N GLU A 22 -4.60 0.10 5.73
CA GLU A 22 -3.56 -0.90 5.96
C GLU A 22 -2.17 -0.27 6.13
N ALA A 23 -1.86 0.82 5.43
CA ALA A 23 -0.58 1.52 5.54
C ALA A 23 -0.44 2.21 6.90
N LYS A 24 -1.51 2.82 7.41
CA LYS A 24 -1.55 3.38 8.77
C LYS A 24 -1.36 2.31 9.85
N ALA A 25 -1.81 1.08 9.59
CA ALA A 25 -1.64 -0.04 10.49
C ALA A 25 -0.24 -0.70 10.42
N VAL A 26 0.64 -0.28 9.49
CA VAL A 26 2.00 -0.81 9.43
C VAL A 26 2.77 -0.35 10.66
N ASN A 27 3.15 -1.32 11.50
CA ASN A 27 3.97 -1.03 12.66
C ASN A 27 5.43 -0.73 12.25
N LEU A 28 5.79 0.55 12.24
CA LEU A 28 7.14 1.03 11.95
C LEU A 28 8.00 1.23 13.22
N THR A 29 7.53 0.82 14.41
CA THR A 29 8.35 0.96 15.62
C THR A 29 9.68 0.22 15.48
N PRO A 30 10.78 0.75 16.03
CA PRO A 30 12.03 0.01 16.07
C PRO A 30 11.83 -1.37 16.73
N PRO A 31 12.53 -2.42 16.28
CA PRO A 31 12.59 -3.69 16.98
C PRO A 31 13.10 -3.48 18.41
N ASP A 32 12.63 -4.31 19.34
CA ASP A 32 13.11 -4.30 20.72
C ASP A 32 14.65 -4.43 20.78
N GLN A 33 15.27 -3.52 21.54
CA GLN A 33 16.71 -3.44 21.70
C GLN A 33 17.31 -4.68 22.36
N HIS A 34 16.52 -5.45 23.11
CA HIS A 34 16.92 -6.70 23.74
C HIS A 34 16.90 -7.91 22.81
N LEU A 35 16.40 -7.77 21.57
CA LEU A 35 16.41 -8.86 20.59
C LEU A 35 17.82 -9.15 20.06
N SER A 36 18.06 -10.42 19.72
CA SER A 36 19.26 -10.83 18.98
C SER A 36 19.33 -10.15 17.61
N VAL A 37 20.54 -10.03 17.07
CA VAL A 37 20.79 -9.40 15.76
C VAL A 37 19.96 -10.08 14.66
N ASP A 38 19.89 -11.42 14.64
CA ASP A 38 19.12 -12.17 13.65
C ASP A 38 17.62 -11.85 13.71
N LYS A 39 17.07 -11.75 14.92
CA LYS A 39 15.65 -11.39 15.12
C LYS A 39 15.36 -9.96 14.70
N LYS A 40 16.28 -9.03 14.97
CA LYS A 40 16.17 -7.64 14.50
C LYS A 40 16.19 -7.58 12.97
N GLN A 41 17.12 -8.29 12.34
CA GLN A 41 17.23 -8.36 10.90
C GLN A 41 15.97 -8.94 10.26
N GLN A 42 15.43 -10.03 10.80
CA GLN A 42 14.18 -10.63 10.31
C GLN A 42 13.00 -9.64 10.40
N GLN A 43 12.89 -8.87 11.49
CA GLN A 43 11.85 -7.85 11.62
C GLN A 43 12.02 -6.71 10.61
N PHE A 44 13.24 -6.22 10.40
CA PHE A 44 13.50 -5.18 9.41
C PHE A 44 13.18 -5.66 7.99
N GLU A 45 13.57 -6.89 7.66
CA GLU A 45 13.26 -7.51 6.37
C GLU A 45 11.77 -7.66 6.14
N LEU A 46 11.02 -8.10 7.15
CA LEU A 46 9.57 -8.21 7.08
C LEU A 46 8.92 -6.84 6.86
N LYS A 47 9.37 -5.82 7.58
CA LYS A 47 8.87 -4.44 7.44
C LYS A 47 9.18 -3.88 6.07
N ARG A 48 10.42 -4.06 5.58
CA ARG A 48 10.85 -3.65 4.24
C ARG A 48 9.95 -4.26 3.16
N ARG A 49 9.76 -5.59 3.20
CA ARG A 49 8.89 -6.30 2.24
C ARG A 49 7.45 -5.79 2.29
N THR A 50 6.92 -5.54 3.50
CA THR A 50 5.57 -5.00 3.68
C THR A 50 5.43 -3.61 3.05
N ILE A 51 6.41 -2.73 3.24
CA ILE A 51 6.41 -1.39 2.64
C ILE A 51 6.50 -1.46 1.11
N GLU A 52 7.43 -2.26 0.57
CA GLU A 52 7.61 -2.43 -0.88
C GLU A 52 6.34 -2.95 -1.55
N GLU A 53 5.67 -3.92 -0.93
CA GLU A 53 4.41 -4.50 -1.38
C GLU A 53 3.30 -3.45 -1.46
N LYS A 54 3.16 -2.62 -0.41
CA LYS A 54 2.19 -1.51 -0.38
C LYS A 54 2.49 -0.45 -1.43
N ILE A 55 3.75 -0.06 -1.62
CA ILE A 55 4.16 0.88 -2.67
C ILE A 55 3.79 0.34 -4.06
N ARG A 56 4.01 -0.97 -4.30
CA ARG A 56 3.63 -1.60 -5.57
C ARG A 56 2.12 -1.53 -5.80
N ARG A 57 1.30 -1.86 -4.80
CA ARG A 57 -0.18 -1.76 -4.91
C ARG A 57 -0.63 -0.32 -5.17
N LEU A 58 -0.04 0.65 -4.49
CA LEU A 58 -0.34 2.08 -4.68
C LEU A 58 -0.10 2.49 -6.14
N LYS A 59 1.05 2.13 -6.71
CA LYS A 59 1.37 2.41 -8.12
C LYS A 59 0.35 1.82 -9.08
N VAL A 60 -0.10 0.59 -8.84
CA VAL A 60 -1.12 -0.07 -9.68
C VAL A 60 -2.45 0.67 -9.63
N TYR A 61 -2.94 1.03 -8.43
CA TYR A 61 -4.24 1.69 -8.31
C TYR A 61 -4.22 3.13 -8.83
N VAL A 62 -3.15 3.88 -8.56
CA VAL A 62 -2.96 5.22 -9.12
C VAL A 62 -2.85 5.16 -10.65
N GLY A 63 -2.09 4.20 -11.19
CA GLY A 63 -1.99 3.99 -12.64
C GLY A 63 -3.34 3.66 -13.28
N THR A 64 -4.13 2.80 -12.63
CA THR A 64 -5.49 2.44 -13.10
C THR A 64 -6.40 3.66 -13.15
N LEU A 65 -6.36 4.52 -12.12
CA LEU A 65 -7.13 5.78 -12.11
C LEU A 65 -6.64 6.76 -13.18
N GLY A 66 -5.33 6.87 -13.41
CA GLY A 66 -4.75 7.66 -14.48
C GLY A 66 -5.26 7.22 -15.86
N SER A 67 -5.22 5.92 -16.15
CA SER A 67 -5.73 5.36 -17.41
C SER A 67 -7.24 5.52 -17.60
N ILE A 68 -8.02 5.60 -16.52
CA ILE A 68 -9.46 5.90 -16.59
C ILE A 68 -9.70 7.39 -16.90
N ASN A 69 -8.83 8.27 -16.41
CA ASN A 69 -8.91 9.71 -16.64
C ASN A 69 -8.42 10.14 -18.04
N GLU A 70 -7.52 9.38 -18.65
CA GLU A 70 -7.02 9.62 -20.01
C GLU A 70 -7.94 9.07 -21.13
N LYS A 71 -9.00 8.34 -20.76
CA LYS A 71 -10.05 7.85 -21.67
C LYS A 71 -11.18 8.86 -21.85
#